data_AF-A0AAN2A6U9-F1
#
_entry.id   AF-A0AAN2A6U9-F1
#
_cell.length_a   1.000
_cell.length_b   1.000
_cell.length_c   1.000
_cell.angle_alpha   90.00
_cell.angle_beta   90.00
_cell.angle_gamma   90.00
#
_symmetry.space_group_name_H-M   'P 1'
#
loop_
_entity.id
_entity.type
_entity.pdbx_description
1 polymer ?
#
loop_
_entity_poly.entity_id
_entity_poly.type
_entity_poly.pdbx_seq_one_letter_code
_entity_poly.pdbx_strand_id
1 'polypeptide(L)'
;MIYEISDIQLEKLLIAAARAGEALARLDERISRSPMRHGFIERQDFTDAISSMWVDGELVHMEDLVLHDAHMDVRAPTHEMTAAHRILRSRRLIFSSGAGWAFTAPGLSRLRGRAALAVEEATPPREIVDSSRSDETESDEKASLNGAFSELDALLARSSATLDAITAGHMPAPLLRQESNPLVNEPDWDEEERLEEWLKVQARTEELPAILRTAILLDAWNMIEVLQRSPWLGRLLAAAFLRDGAVTPDHLPALSTGLRAVPRERRHARNQTQRLLALLESFYEAAQASLKEHDRLFHARERMMRKLTGRRSSSRLPELVELVVSRPVVSAAMIVKELGTTPQGAIGLANQLELREVTGRGRFRAWGML
;
A
#
# COMPACT_ATOMS: atom_id res chain seq x y z
N MET A 1 -17.03 -12.40 -25.74
CA MET A 1 -16.69 -11.80 -24.44
C MET A 1 -16.04 -12.90 -23.64
N ILE A 2 -14.78 -12.75 -23.22
CA ILE A 2 -14.02 -13.68 -22.39
C ILE A 2 -14.77 -13.97 -21.09
N TYR A 3 -15.55 -13.00 -20.58
CA TYR A 3 -16.36 -13.15 -19.39
C TYR A 3 -17.88 -13.11 -19.68
N GLU A 4 -18.57 -14.22 -19.42
CA GLU A 4 -20.02 -14.32 -19.61
C GLU A 4 -20.79 -14.06 -18.31
N ILE A 5 -21.70 -13.09 -18.34
CA ILE A 5 -22.54 -12.67 -17.19
C ILE A 5 -23.85 -13.46 -17.15
N SER A 6 -24.33 -13.93 -18.30
CA SER A 6 -25.62 -14.61 -18.46
C SER A 6 -25.70 -15.93 -17.68
N ASP A 7 -24.56 -16.57 -17.41
CA ASP A 7 -24.46 -17.86 -16.73
C ASP A 7 -24.47 -17.75 -15.19
N ILE A 8 -24.51 -16.53 -14.66
CA ILE A 8 -24.45 -16.29 -13.22
C ILE A 8 -25.80 -16.67 -12.57
N GLN A 9 -25.78 -17.69 -11.73
CA GLN A 9 -26.92 -18.13 -10.94
C GLN A 9 -27.11 -17.21 -9.73
N LEU A 10 -27.63 -15.99 -9.95
CA LEU A 10 -27.76 -14.93 -8.94
C LEU A 10 -28.45 -15.39 -7.66
N GLU A 11 -29.51 -16.20 -7.77
CA GLU A 11 -30.27 -16.74 -6.63
C GLU A 11 -29.37 -17.49 -5.63
N LYS A 12 -28.33 -18.19 -6.11
CA LYS A 12 -27.39 -18.94 -5.27
C LYS A 12 -26.41 -18.05 -4.52
N LEU A 13 -26.25 -16.80 -4.96
CA LEU A 13 -25.29 -15.84 -4.39
C LEU A 13 -25.90 -14.94 -3.32
N LEU A 14 -27.24 -14.81 -3.29
CA LEU A 14 -27.94 -13.81 -2.46
C LEU A 14 -27.59 -13.91 -0.97
N ILE A 15 -27.59 -15.13 -0.40
CA ILE A 15 -27.30 -15.34 1.03
C ILE A 15 -25.84 -14.96 1.34
N ALA A 16 -24.89 -15.37 0.50
CA ALA A 16 -23.48 -15.05 0.70
C ALA A 16 -23.22 -13.54 0.57
N ALA A 17 -23.87 -12.91 -0.41
CA ALA A 17 -23.78 -11.47 -0.63
C ALA A 17 -24.36 -10.66 0.53
N ALA A 18 -25.53 -11.05 1.05
CA ALA A 18 -26.13 -10.40 2.20
C ALA A 18 -25.21 -10.49 3.44
N ARG A 19 -24.66 -11.68 3.72
CA ARG A 19 -23.73 -11.88 4.86
C ARG A 19 -22.45 -11.05 4.73
N ALA A 20 -21.86 -11.01 3.53
CA ALA A 20 -20.67 -10.21 3.27
C ALA A 20 -20.95 -8.71 3.41
N GLY A 21 -22.07 -8.23 2.83
CA GLY A 21 -22.50 -6.84 2.93
C GLY A 21 -22.76 -6.39 4.36
N GLU A 22 -23.49 -7.20 5.14
CA GLU A 22 -23.74 -6.93 6.57
C GLU A 22 -22.43 -6.84 7.37
N ALA A 23 -21.50 -7.77 7.15
CA ALA A 23 -20.23 -7.79 7.87
C ALA A 23 -19.35 -6.58 7.54
N LEU A 24 -19.28 -6.19 6.27
CA LEU A 24 -18.54 -5.01 5.81
C LEU A 24 -19.16 -3.70 6.32
N ALA A 25 -20.48 -3.56 6.27
CA ALA A 25 -21.18 -2.38 6.79
C ALA A 25 -20.99 -2.25 8.31
N ARG A 26 -21.03 -3.36 9.06
CA ARG A 26 -20.73 -3.39 10.50
C ARG A 26 -19.30 -2.96 10.80
N LEU A 27 -18.34 -3.42 10.01
CA LEU A 27 -16.93 -3.01 10.13
C LEU A 27 -16.79 -1.50 9.88
N ASP A 28 -17.42 -0.99 8.82
CA ASP A 28 -17.34 0.41 8.45
C ASP A 28 -17.90 1.32 9.55
N GLU A 29 -19.09 1.01 10.10
CA GLU A 29 -19.66 1.77 11.22
C GLU A 29 -18.76 1.73 12.47
N ARG A 30 -18.10 0.58 12.75
CA ARG A 30 -17.16 0.50 13.87
C ARG A 30 -15.94 1.38 13.65
N ILE A 31 -15.37 1.38 12.45
CA ILE A 31 -14.22 2.19 12.10
C ILE A 31 -14.58 3.68 12.13
N SER A 32 -15.73 4.06 11.57
CA SER A 32 -16.18 5.46 11.48
C SER A 32 -16.32 6.12 12.85
N ARG A 33 -16.82 5.36 13.85
CA ARG A 33 -17.01 5.83 15.23
C ARG A 33 -15.78 5.69 16.13
N SER A 34 -14.76 4.98 15.67
CA SER A 34 -13.63 4.60 16.51
C SER A 34 -12.57 5.71 16.59
N PRO A 35 -12.07 6.04 17.80
CA PRO A 35 -10.93 6.95 17.94
C PRO A 35 -9.64 6.38 17.30
N MET A 36 -9.60 5.06 17.09
CA MET A 36 -8.49 4.33 16.44
C MET A 36 -8.60 4.24 14.92
N ARG A 37 -9.54 4.94 14.29
CA ARG A 37 -9.77 4.87 12.84
C ARG A 37 -8.48 4.96 12.01
N HIS A 38 -7.71 6.03 12.21
CA HIS A 38 -6.50 6.28 11.42
C HIS A 38 -5.43 5.20 11.62
N GLY A 39 -5.16 4.84 12.87
CA GLY A 39 -4.19 3.79 13.19
C GLY A 39 -4.61 2.40 12.71
N PHE A 40 -5.91 2.10 12.76
CA PHE A 40 -6.44 0.87 12.18
C PHE A 40 -6.25 0.83 10.66
N ILE A 41 -6.59 1.91 9.95
CA ILE A 41 -6.45 2.00 8.49
C ILE A 41 -4.97 1.86 8.08
N GLU A 42 -4.06 2.56 8.79
CA GLU A 42 -2.61 2.48 8.52
C GLU A 42 -2.09 1.03 8.60
N ARG A 43 -2.45 0.28 9.65
CA ARG A 43 -2.08 -1.15 9.76
C ARG A 43 -2.77 -2.04 8.74
N GLN A 44 -4.04 -1.74 8.45
CA GLN A 44 -4.84 -2.50 7.50
C GLN A 44 -4.21 -2.41 6.10
N ASP A 45 -3.66 -1.25 5.72
CA ASP A 45 -2.97 -1.07 4.45
C ASP A 45 -1.74 -1.98 4.30
N PHE A 46 -0.90 -2.07 5.34
CA PHE A 46 0.23 -3.01 5.35
C PHE A 46 -0.24 -4.48 5.31
N THR A 47 -1.28 -4.81 6.08
CA THR A 47 -1.81 -6.16 6.18
C THR A 47 -2.43 -6.62 4.86
N ASP A 48 -3.18 -5.75 4.19
CA ASP A 48 -3.77 -6.04 2.88
C ASP A 48 -2.69 -6.17 1.80
N ALA A 49 -1.67 -5.32 1.80
CA ALA A 49 -0.55 -5.41 0.86
C ALA A 49 0.19 -6.75 0.97
N ILE A 50 0.55 -7.18 2.19
CA ILE A 50 1.21 -8.47 2.43
C ILE A 50 0.29 -9.64 2.11
N SER A 51 -0.99 -9.52 2.44
CA SER A 51 -1.99 -10.55 2.10
C SER A 51 -2.15 -10.68 0.59
N SER A 52 -2.09 -9.57 -0.16
CA SER A 52 -2.13 -9.57 -1.62
C SER A 52 -0.92 -10.29 -2.20
N MET A 53 0.30 -10.01 -1.72
CA MET A 53 1.49 -10.76 -2.12
C MET A 53 1.32 -12.27 -1.85
N TRP A 54 0.80 -12.63 -0.68
CA TRP A 54 0.55 -14.04 -0.34
C TRP A 54 -0.44 -14.70 -1.30
N VAL A 55 -1.49 -14.00 -1.73
CA VAL A 55 -2.47 -14.53 -2.70
C VAL A 55 -1.80 -14.80 -4.05
N ASP A 56 -0.80 -14.01 -4.41
CA ASP A 56 0.04 -14.19 -5.61
C ASP A 56 1.12 -15.28 -5.44
N GLY A 57 1.26 -15.86 -4.24
CA GLY A 57 2.25 -16.89 -3.93
C GLY A 57 3.59 -16.33 -3.42
N GLU A 58 3.67 -15.03 -3.18
CA GLU A 58 4.86 -14.32 -2.74
C GLU A 58 4.85 -14.05 -1.23
N LEU A 59 6.03 -14.03 -0.61
CA LEU A 59 6.18 -13.81 0.82
C LEU A 59 6.93 -12.52 1.11
N VAL A 60 6.29 -11.62 1.85
CA VAL A 60 6.89 -10.38 2.33
C VAL A 60 6.66 -10.25 3.83
N HIS A 61 7.73 -9.95 4.58
CA HIS A 61 7.65 -9.75 6.03
C HIS A 61 7.11 -8.37 6.37
N MET A 62 6.26 -8.31 7.40
CA MET A 62 5.64 -7.06 7.89
C MET A 62 6.68 -6.02 8.28
N GLU A 63 7.70 -6.44 9.03
CA GLU A 63 8.77 -5.56 9.49
C GLU A 63 9.52 -4.92 8.31
N ASP A 64 9.87 -5.71 7.31
CA ASP A 64 10.63 -5.24 6.16
C ASP A 64 9.82 -4.22 5.33
N LEU A 65 8.52 -4.48 5.10
CA LEU A 65 7.67 -3.54 4.38
C LEU A 65 7.48 -2.22 5.15
N VAL A 66 7.30 -2.28 6.47
CA VAL A 66 7.16 -1.08 7.32
C VAL A 66 8.46 -0.29 7.38
N LEU A 67 9.61 -0.95 7.47
CA LEU A 67 10.92 -0.29 7.46
C LEU A 67 11.23 0.33 6.09
N HIS A 68 10.92 -0.37 5.01
CA HIS A 68 11.09 0.15 3.65
C HIS A 68 10.19 1.37 3.37
N ASP A 69 8.92 1.32 3.82
CA ASP A 69 7.99 2.46 3.73
C ASP A 69 8.50 3.70 4.48
N ALA A 70 9.25 3.49 5.58
CA ALA A 70 9.86 4.57 6.34
C ALA A 70 11.27 4.97 5.87
N HIS A 71 11.78 4.37 4.78
CA HIS A 71 13.14 4.57 4.26
C HIS A 71 14.23 4.23 5.30
N MET A 72 13.99 3.18 6.07
CA MET A 72 14.86 2.67 7.12
C MET A 72 15.35 1.24 6.82
N ASP A 73 15.19 0.79 5.58
CA ASP A 73 15.76 -0.45 5.09
C ASP A 73 17.29 -0.33 4.95
N VAL A 74 17.99 -1.36 5.40
CA VAL A 74 19.47 -1.43 5.34
C VAL A 74 19.94 -2.14 4.08
N ARG A 75 19.04 -2.84 3.38
CA ARG A 75 19.33 -3.68 2.22
C ARG A 75 18.60 -3.14 1.01
N ALA A 76 19.18 -3.34 -0.18
CA ALA A 76 18.48 -3.05 -1.42
C ALA A 76 17.15 -3.86 -1.48
N PRO A 77 16.04 -3.22 -1.90
CA PRO A 77 14.74 -3.88 -1.93
C PRO A 77 14.71 -5.00 -2.97
N THR A 78 14.09 -6.13 -2.61
CA THR A 78 13.82 -7.20 -3.57
C THR A 78 12.67 -6.82 -4.51
N HIS A 79 12.44 -7.62 -5.55
CA HIS A 79 11.31 -7.43 -6.45
C HIS A 79 9.97 -7.54 -5.69
N GLU A 80 9.84 -8.52 -4.80
CA GLU A 80 8.65 -8.74 -3.98
C GLU A 80 8.40 -7.56 -3.03
N MET A 81 9.47 -7.01 -2.43
CA MET A 81 9.39 -5.81 -1.59
C MET A 81 8.89 -4.60 -2.40
N THR A 82 9.45 -4.41 -3.59
CA THR A 82 9.06 -3.32 -4.49
C THR A 82 7.59 -3.46 -4.92
N ALA A 83 7.14 -4.67 -5.22
CA ALA A 83 5.75 -4.97 -5.57
C ALA A 83 4.80 -4.73 -4.38
N ALA A 84 5.14 -5.20 -3.17
CA ALA A 84 4.35 -4.98 -1.96
C ALA A 84 4.22 -3.49 -1.63
N HIS A 85 5.32 -2.74 -1.75
CA HIS A 85 5.33 -1.30 -1.54
C HIS A 85 4.50 -0.56 -2.61
N ARG A 86 4.48 -1.03 -3.87
CA ARG A 86 3.56 -0.51 -4.89
C ARG A 86 2.10 -0.73 -4.50
N ILE A 87 1.73 -1.91 -4.03
CA ILE A 87 0.36 -2.19 -3.55
C ILE A 87 -0.02 -1.24 -2.42
N LEU A 88 0.87 -1.09 -1.43
CA LEU A 88 0.69 -0.19 -0.28
C LEU A 88 0.45 1.26 -0.74
N ARG A 89 1.31 1.81 -1.61
CA ARG A 89 1.16 3.18 -2.11
C ARG A 89 -0.08 3.36 -2.97
N SER A 90 -0.39 2.41 -3.85
CA SER A 90 -1.62 2.45 -4.66
C SER A 90 -2.87 2.44 -3.80
N ARG A 91 -2.89 1.64 -2.73
CA ARG A 91 -4.00 1.58 -1.79
C ARG A 91 -4.21 2.90 -1.04
N ARG A 92 -3.13 3.48 -0.50
CA ARG A 92 -3.18 4.80 0.16
C ARG A 92 -3.62 5.91 -0.80
N LEU A 93 -3.14 5.87 -2.05
CA LEU A 93 -3.52 6.82 -3.10
C LEU A 93 -5.01 6.72 -3.44
N ILE A 94 -5.57 5.51 -3.55
CA ILE A 94 -7.00 5.32 -3.78
C ILE A 94 -7.81 5.92 -2.62
N PHE A 95 -7.39 5.67 -1.38
CA PHE A 95 -8.12 6.14 -0.21
C PHE A 95 -8.05 7.66 -0.02
N SER A 96 -6.88 8.27 -0.25
CA SER A 96 -6.70 9.73 -0.17
C SER A 96 -7.40 10.49 -1.30
N SER A 97 -7.70 9.81 -2.41
CA SER A 97 -8.49 10.35 -3.52
C SER A 97 -10.00 10.24 -3.25
N GLY A 98 -10.80 10.98 -4.01
CA GLY A 98 -12.27 10.91 -3.94
C GLY A 98 -12.82 9.53 -4.25
N ALA A 99 -14.01 9.21 -3.70
CA ALA A 99 -14.75 8.01 -4.09
C ALA A 99 -14.96 8.01 -5.61
N GLY A 100 -14.75 6.85 -6.26
CA GLY A 100 -14.85 6.70 -7.72
C GLY A 100 -13.60 7.10 -8.51
N TRP A 101 -12.62 7.81 -7.91
CA TRP A 101 -11.40 8.24 -8.62
C TRP A 101 -10.67 7.10 -9.33
N ALA A 102 -10.59 5.93 -8.69
CA ALA A 102 -9.90 4.76 -9.21
C ALA A 102 -10.48 4.22 -10.54
N PHE A 103 -11.73 4.57 -10.88
CA PHE A 103 -12.42 4.17 -12.12
C PHE A 103 -12.42 5.27 -13.18
N THR A 104 -11.87 6.45 -12.88
CA THR A 104 -11.65 7.49 -13.88
C THR A 104 -10.50 7.12 -14.81
N ALA A 105 -10.51 7.58 -16.06
CA ALA A 105 -9.38 7.41 -16.98
C ALA A 105 -8.02 7.84 -16.39
N PRO A 106 -7.87 9.02 -15.75
CA PRO A 106 -6.59 9.38 -15.11
C PRO A 106 -6.25 8.49 -13.90
N GLY A 107 -7.24 8.05 -13.11
CA GLY A 107 -7.03 7.15 -11.99
C GLY A 107 -6.51 5.79 -12.42
N LEU A 108 -7.18 5.16 -13.40
CA LEU A 108 -6.76 3.88 -13.98
C LEU A 108 -5.36 3.98 -14.60
N SER A 109 -5.08 5.04 -15.37
CA SER A 109 -3.76 5.28 -15.96
C SER A 109 -2.65 5.38 -14.90
N ARG A 110 -2.90 6.13 -13.81
CA ARG A 110 -1.95 6.27 -12.70
C ARG A 110 -1.72 4.95 -11.96
N LEU A 111 -2.79 4.19 -11.68
CA LEU A 111 -2.69 2.92 -10.96
C LEU A 111 -2.01 1.81 -11.78
N ARG A 112 -2.16 1.83 -13.12
CA ARG A 112 -1.45 0.95 -14.06
C ARG A 112 0.03 1.31 -14.22
N GLY A 113 0.49 2.42 -13.63
CA GLY A 113 1.86 2.92 -13.76
C GLY A 113 2.17 3.58 -15.11
N ARG A 114 1.15 4.01 -15.86
CA ARG A 114 1.29 4.72 -17.14
C ARG A 114 1.45 6.24 -16.95
N ALA A 115 1.01 6.79 -15.83
CA ALA A 115 1.34 8.16 -15.44
C ALA A 115 2.60 8.16 -14.56
N ALA A 116 3.61 8.96 -14.92
CA ALA A 116 4.78 9.17 -14.08
C ALA A 116 4.32 9.62 -12.68
N LEU A 117 4.95 9.08 -11.64
CA LEU A 117 4.88 9.68 -10.32
C LEU A 117 5.44 11.10 -10.48
N ALA A 118 4.58 12.11 -10.48
CA ALA A 118 5.04 13.46 -10.19
C ALA A 118 5.82 13.36 -8.88
N VAL A 119 7.09 13.76 -8.94
CA VAL A 119 8.05 13.69 -7.85
C VAL A 119 7.57 14.60 -6.72
N GLU A 120 6.68 14.11 -5.87
CA GLU A 120 6.46 14.67 -4.54
C GLU A 120 7.41 13.98 -3.58
N GLU A 121 8.65 14.47 -3.57
CA GLU A 121 9.55 14.62 -2.41
C GLU A 121 10.91 15.15 -2.90
N ALA A 122 10.92 16.36 -3.46
CA ALA A 122 12.15 17.15 -3.50
C ALA A 122 12.34 17.77 -2.11
N THR A 123 13.02 17.03 -1.23
CA THR A 123 13.61 17.61 -0.02
C THR A 123 14.66 18.63 -0.47
N PRO A 124 14.62 19.91 -0.03
CA PRO A 124 15.66 20.85 -0.40
C PRO A 124 17.01 20.39 0.18
N PRO A 125 18.14 20.55 -0.53
CA PRO A 125 19.44 20.23 0.00
C PRO A 125 19.70 21.07 1.25
N ARG A 126 20.17 20.43 2.33
CA ARG A 126 20.68 21.14 3.51
C ARG A 126 21.85 22.03 3.09
N GLU A 127 21.70 23.33 3.25
CA GLU A 127 22.83 24.27 3.26
C GLU A 127 23.76 23.91 4.41
N ILE A 128 24.98 23.48 4.06
CA ILE A 128 26.08 23.39 5.01
C ILE A 128 26.63 24.82 5.13
N VAL A 129 26.42 25.43 6.30
CA VAL A 129 27.05 26.69 6.68
C VAL A 129 28.54 26.42 6.86
N ASP A 130 29.36 26.94 5.94
CA ASP A 130 30.81 26.88 6.03
C ASP A 130 31.30 27.95 7.02
N SER A 131 31.85 27.49 8.15
CA SER A 131 32.51 28.35 9.13
C SER A 131 33.99 28.46 8.77
N SER A 132 34.37 29.63 8.27
CA SER A 132 35.74 30.03 7.95
C SER A 132 36.76 29.74 9.06
N ARG A 133 37.93 29.19 8.70
CA ARG A 133 39.24 29.71 9.16
C ARG A 133 40.44 29.15 8.36
N SER A 134 41.27 30.10 7.95
CA SER A 134 42.60 30.12 7.31
C SER A 134 43.63 29.06 7.75
N ASP A 135 44.42 28.50 6.82
CA ASP A 135 45.73 29.05 6.42
C ASP A 135 46.36 28.28 5.23
N GLU A 136 47.35 28.93 4.64
CA GLU A 136 48.00 28.77 3.33
C GLU A 136 48.71 27.43 3.05
N THR A 137 48.69 26.98 1.79
CA THR A 137 49.91 26.60 1.02
C THR A 137 49.58 26.33 -0.45
N GLU A 138 50.49 26.76 -1.33
CA GLU A 138 50.33 26.79 -2.79
C GLU A 138 50.60 25.45 -3.50
N SER A 139 50.02 25.39 -4.71
CA SER A 139 50.47 24.69 -5.93
C SER A 139 50.08 23.22 -6.17
N ASP A 140 49.62 22.99 -7.41
CA ASP A 140 49.42 21.73 -8.16
C ASP A 140 48.14 20.88 -8.08
N GLU A 141 47.06 21.31 -7.40
CA GLU A 141 45.76 20.60 -7.46
C GLU A 141 44.60 21.36 -8.14
N LYS A 142 44.80 22.63 -8.54
CA LYS A 142 43.72 23.45 -9.14
C LYS A 142 43.35 23.06 -10.57
N ALA A 143 44.23 22.36 -11.30
CA ALA A 143 43.93 21.89 -12.66
C ALA A 143 42.98 20.68 -12.67
N SER A 144 43.05 19.82 -11.64
CA SER A 144 42.19 18.62 -11.54
C SER A 144 40.77 18.95 -11.09
N LEU A 145 40.62 19.92 -10.18
CA LEU A 145 39.30 20.39 -9.71
C LEU A 145 38.51 21.13 -10.79
N ASN A 146 39.16 21.97 -11.61
CA ASN A 146 38.48 22.69 -12.70
C ASN A 146 37.88 21.74 -13.77
N GLY A 147 38.53 20.60 -14.02
CA GLY A 147 37.98 19.55 -14.89
C GLY A 147 36.71 18.91 -14.31
N ALA A 148 36.74 18.57 -13.01
CA ALA A 148 35.60 17.98 -12.31
C ALA A 148 34.39 18.93 -12.21
N PHE A 149 34.62 20.23 -11.99
CA PHE A 149 33.55 21.24 -11.99
C PHE A 149 32.97 21.46 -13.40
N SER A 150 33.80 21.46 -14.44
CA SER A 150 33.34 21.56 -15.83
C SER A 150 32.52 20.33 -16.24
N GLU A 151 32.90 19.13 -15.78
CA GLU A 151 32.11 17.91 -15.99
C GLU A 151 30.76 17.93 -15.26
N LEU A 152 30.74 18.46 -14.02
CA LEU A 152 29.52 18.68 -13.25
C LEU A 152 28.61 19.70 -13.90
N ASP A 153 29.13 20.84 -14.37
CA ASP A 153 28.37 21.86 -15.07
C ASP A 153 27.83 21.33 -16.41
N ALA A 154 28.61 20.53 -17.14
CA ALA A 154 28.13 19.87 -18.36
C ALA A 154 27.04 18.84 -18.06
N LEU A 155 27.10 18.15 -16.91
CA LEU A 155 26.08 17.20 -16.48
C LEU A 155 24.80 17.92 -16.04
N LEU A 156 24.93 19.02 -15.29
CA LEU A 156 23.82 19.89 -14.88
C LEU A 156 23.16 20.55 -16.08
N ALA A 157 23.94 21.04 -17.06
CA ALA A 157 23.40 21.59 -18.31
C ALA A 157 22.65 20.52 -19.12
N ARG A 158 23.16 19.29 -19.19
CA ARG A 158 22.43 18.16 -19.80
C ARG A 158 21.15 17.83 -19.04
N SER A 159 21.17 17.82 -17.71
CA SER A 159 19.99 17.53 -16.89
C SER A 159 18.95 18.65 -16.93
N SER A 160 19.36 19.92 -17.04
CA SER A 160 18.45 21.05 -17.23
C SER A 160 17.84 21.00 -18.63
N ALA A 161 18.64 20.75 -19.66
CA ALA A 161 18.14 20.61 -21.03
C ALA A 161 17.17 19.43 -21.20
N THR A 162 17.39 18.31 -20.48
CA THR A 162 16.42 17.20 -20.47
C THR A 162 15.14 17.56 -19.73
N LEU A 163 15.21 18.31 -18.62
CA LEU A 163 14.03 18.81 -17.91
C LEU A 163 13.25 19.85 -18.73
N ASP A 164 13.94 20.72 -19.45
CA ASP A 164 13.34 21.70 -20.36
C ASP A 164 12.69 21.03 -21.58
N ALA A 165 13.27 19.93 -22.09
CA ALA A 165 12.64 19.10 -23.11
C ALA A 165 11.37 18.39 -22.59
N ILE A 166 11.36 17.98 -21.31
CA ILE A 166 10.20 17.39 -20.64
C ILE A 166 9.07 18.42 -20.45
N THR A 167 9.39 19.66 -20.05
CA THR A 167 8.39 20.74 -19.91
C THR A 167 7.90 21.27 -21.27
N ALA A 168 8.74 21.22 -22.31
CA ALA A 168 8.38 21.58 -23.68
C ALA A 168 7.61 20.50 -24.45
N GLY A 169 7.18 19.41 -23.81
CA GLY A 169 6.34 18.37 -24.41
C GLY A 169 7.04 17.44 -25.41
N HIS A 170 8.38 17.48 -25.49
CA HIS A 170 9.17 16.59 -26.35
C HIS A 170 9.60 15.37 -25.54
N MET A 171 8.70 14.39 -25.37
CA MET A 171 9.04 13.10 -24.78
C MET A 171 9.82 12.24 -25.77
N PRO A 172 11.08 11.82 -25.50
CA PRO A 172 11.43 10.44 -25.81
C PRO A 172 10.52 9.56 -24.96
N ALA A 173 9.96 8.50 -25.53
CA ALA A 173 9.13 7.54 -24.80
C ALA A 173 9.81 7.20 -23.47
N PRO A 174 9.06 7.09 -22.35
CA PRO A 174 9.68 6.68 -21.10
C PRO A 174 10.45 5.41 -21.39
N LEU A 175 11.73 5.36 -21.00
CA LEU A 175 12.43 4.10 -20.86
C LEU A 175 11.67 3.35 -19.76
N LEU A 176 10.55 2.73 -20.12
CA LEU A 176 10.10 1.52 -19.51
C LEU A 176 11.38 0.71 -19.40
N ARG A 177 11.83 0.43 -18.18
CA ARG A 177 12.64 -0.75 -17.95
C ARG A 177 11.67 -1.92 -18.20
N GLN A 178 11.32 -2.09 -19.48
CA GLN A 178 10.88 -3.33 -20.06
C GLN A 178 12.08 -4.25 -19.86
N GLU A 179 12.14 -4.86 -18.68
CA GLU A 179 12.55 -6.25 -18.63
C GLU A 179 11.44 -7.03 -19.35
N SER A 180 11.40 -6.83 -20.68
CA SER A 180 10.64 -7.59 -21.63
C SER A 180 11.45 -8.84 -21.83
N ASN A 181 11.21 -9.86 -21.02
CA ASN A 181 11.56 -11.21 -21.41
C ASN A 181 10.49 -11.65 -22.43
N PRO A 182 10.78 -11.68 -23.74
CA PRO A 182 9.81 -12.09 -24.76
C PRO A 182 9.38 -13.56 -24.61
N LEU A 183 10.03 -14.32 -23.73
CA LEU A 183 9.67 -15.70 -23.39
C LEU A 183 8.47 -15.80 -22.41
N VAL A 184 8.06 -14.69 -21.79
CA VAL A 184 6.99 -14.66 -20.76
C VAL A 184 5.72 -13.98 -21.28
N ASN A 185 5.83 -13.11 -22.29
CA ASN A 185 4.69 -12.34 -22.79
C ASN A 185 4.06 -13.04 -24.00
N GLU A 186 2.74 -13.27 -23.96
CA GLU A 186 1.99 -13.71 -25.13
C GLU A 186 1.98 -12.60 -26.21
N PRO A 187 2.37 -12.88 -27.46
CA PRO A 187 2.51 -11.87 -28.51
C PRO A 187 1.23 -11.09 -28.82
N ASP A 188 0.06 -11.72 -28.61
CA ASP A 188 -1.26 -11.17 -28.95
C ASP A 188 -2.00 -10.58 -27.73
N TRP A 189 -1.29 -10.37 -26.61
CA TRP A 189 -1.89 -9.77 -25.42
C TRP A 189 -1.99 -8.24 -25.53
N ASP A 190 -3.20 -7.73 -25.78
CA ASP A 190 -3.54 -6.31 -25.66
C ASP A 190 -4.17 -6.00 -24.29
N GLU A 191 -3.51 -5.13 -23.53
CA GLU A 191 -3.96 -4.63 -22.22
C GLU A 191 -5.21 -3.74 -22.32
N GLU A 192 -5.27 -2.91 -23.37
CA GLU A 192 -6.33 -1.92 -23.53
C GLU A 192 -7.63 -2.59 -23.95
N GLU A 193 -7.57 -3.54 -24.88
CA GLU A 193 -8.73 -4.34 -25.29
C GLU A 193 -9.33 -5.09 -24.09
N ARG A 194 -8.49 -5.69 -23.26
CA ARG A 194 -8.92 -6.41 -22.04
C ARG A 194 -9.50 -5.47 -20.99
N LEU A 195 -8.93 -4.27 -20.83
CA LEU A 195 -9.48 -3.27 -19.93
C LEU A 195 -10.85 -2.79 -20.42
N GLU A 196 -11.01 -2.52 -21.71
CA GLU A 196 -12.30 -2.18 -22.31
C GLU A 196 -13.33 -3.28 -22.10
N GLU A 197 -12.93 -4.54 -22.24
CA GLU A 197 -13.80 -5.68 -21.95
C GLU A 197 -14.24 -5.71 -20.48
N TRP A 198 -13.31 -5.51 -19.54
CA TRP A 198 -13.63 -5.46 -18.12
C TRP A 198 -14.56 -4.28 -17.78
N LEU A 199 -14.37 -3.11 -18.40
CA LEU A 199 -15.28 -1.95 -18.27
C LEU A 199 -16.69 -2.25 -18.83
N LYS A 200 -16.79 -3.05 -19.91
CA LYS A 200 -18.10 -3.53 -20.40
C LYS A 200 -18.80 -4.41 -19.37
N VAL A 201 -18.06 -5.25 -18.62
CA VAL A 201 -18.63 -6.03 -17.50
C VAL A 201 -19.14 -5.11 -16.38
N GLN A 202 -18.40 -4.04 -16.07
CA GLN A 202 -18.83 -3.03 -15.09
C GLN A 202 -20.14 -2.34 -15.47
N ALA A 203 -20.28 -1.94 -16.74
CA ALA A 203 -21.50 -1.30 -17.24
C ALA A 203 -22.69 -2.28 -17.24
N ARG A 204 -22.48 -3.53 -17.69
CA ARG A 204 -23.55 -4.54 -17.78
C ARG A 204 -24.08 -5.03 -16.43
N THR A 205 -23.38 -4.75 -15.34
CA THR A 205 -23.76 -5.16 -13.98
C THR A 205 -24.37 -4.02 -13.17
N GLU A 206 -24.67 -2.87 -13.78
CA GLU A 206 -25.12 -1.65 -13.08
C GLU A 206 -26.32 -1.85 -12.15
N GLU A 207 -27.27 -2.67 -12.55
CA GLU A 207 -28.51 -2.95 -11.80
C GLU A 207 -28.30 -3.83 -10.56
N LEU A 208 -27.12 -4.45 -10.40
CA LEU A 208 -26.84 -5.35 -9.29
C LEU A 208 -26.38 -4.59 -8.03
N PRO A 209 -26.63 -5.13 -6.82
CA PRO A 209 -26.07 -4.58 -5.59
C PRO A 209 -24.53 -4.52 -5.62
N ALA A 210 -23.95 -3.48 -5.03
CA ALA A 210 -22.50 -3.21 -5.06
C ALA A 210 -21.66 -4.42 -4.63
N ILE A 211 -22.06 -5.16 -3.60
CA ILE A 211 -21.37 -6.37 -3.14
C ILE A 211 -21.26 -7.44 -4.24
N LEU A 212 -22.36 -7.70 -4.95
CA LEU A 212 -22.39 -8.69 -6.04
C LEU A 212 -21.55 -8.20 -7.21
N ARG A 213 -21.69 -6.93 -7.59
CA ARG A 213 -20.87 -6.30 -8.64
C ARG A 213 -19.39 -6.43 -8.34
N THR A 214 -18.96 -6.14 -7.11
CA THR A 214 -17.55 -6.28 -6.70
C THR A 214 -17.03 -7.70 -6.88
N ALA A 215 -17.79 -8.72 -6.48
CA ALA A 215 -17.39 -10.12 -6.65
C ALA A 215 -17.27 -10.49 -8.14
N ILE A 216 -18.22 -10.05 -8.97
CA ILE A 216 -18.21 -10.26 -10.42
C ILE A 216 -17.02 -9.54 -11.07
N LEU A 217 -16.77 -8.29 -10.71
CA LEU A 217 -15.68 -7.50 -11.27
C LEU A 217 -14.30 -8.05 -10.90
N LEU A 218 -14.15 -8.56 -9.68
CA LEU A 218 -12.93 -9.22 -9.25
C LEU A 218 -12.73 -10.57 -9.95
N ASP A 219 -13.78 -11.37 -10.11
CA ASP A 219 -13.71 -12.61 -10.89
C ASP A 219 -13.35 -12.31 -12.35
N ALA A 220 -14.05 -11.36 -12.98
CA ALA A 220 -13.81 -10.93 -14.35
C ALA A 220 -12.40 -10.41 -14.57
N TRP A 221 -11.87 -9.60 -13.66
CA TRP A 221 -10.48 -9.12 -13.73
C TRP A 221 -9.47 -10.27 -13.84
N ASN A 222 -9.68 -11.33 -13.05
CA ASN A 222 -8.81 -12.50 -13.03
C ASN A 222 -9.01 -13.41 -14.26
N MET A 223 -10.24 -13.55 -14.76
CA MET A 223 -10.53 -14.41 -15.91
C MET A 223 -10.14 -13.77 -17.25
N ILE A 224 -10.26 -12.45 -17.36
CA ILE A 224 -9.84 -11.67 -18.54
C ILE A 224 -8.32 -11.48 -18.56
N GLU A 225 -7.68 -11.58 -17.39
CA GLU A 225 -6.24 -11.31 -17.20
C GLU A 225 -5.86 -9.90 -17.68
N VAL A 226 -6.61 -8.90 -17.18
CA VAL A 226 -6.49 -7.48 -17.59
C VAL A 226 -5.07 -6.96 -17.48
N LEU A 227 -4.33 -7.36 -16.43
CA LEU A 227 -2.91 -7.06 -16.26
C LEU A 227 -2.13 -8.35 -15.98
N GLN A 228 -1.16 -8.69 -16.84
CA GLN A 228 -0.27 -9.85 -16.62
C GLN A 228 0.67 -9.67 -15.41
N ARG A 229 1.25 -8.48 -15.25
CA ARG A 229 2.30 -8.23 -14.23
C ARG A 229 1.78 -7.70 -12.91
N SER A 230 0.50 -7.35 -12.83
CA SER A 230 -0.07 -6.69 -11.65
C SER A 230 -1.51 -7.15 -11.37
N PRO A 231 -1.74 -8.48 -11.20
CA PRO A 231 -3.08 -9.01 -10.90
C PRO A 231 -3.64 -8.46 -9.59
N TRP A 232 -2.78 -8.06 -8.65
CA TRP A 232 -3.14 -7.38 -7.40
C TRP A 232 -3.98 -6.11 -7.59
N LEU A 233 -3.90 -5.43 -8.74
CA LEU A 233 -4.65 -4.20 -8.97
C LEU A 233 -6.16 -4.46 -8.95
N GLY A 234 -6.62 -5.61 -9.46
CA GLY A 234 -8.04 -5.99 -9.41
C GLY A 234 -8.59 -6.07 -7.99
N ARG A 235 -7.76 -6.48 -7.01
CA ARG A 235 -8.15 -6.54 -5.59
C ARG A 235 -8.31 -5.14 -4.99
N LEU A 236 -7.43 -4.22 -5.35
CA LEU A 236 -7.53 -2.82 -4.93
C LEU A 236 -8.73 -2.12 -5.57
N LEU A 237 -8.98 -2.37 -6.86
CA LEU A 237 -10.17 -1.85 -7.55
C LEU A 237 -11.45 -2.43 -6.95
N ALA A 238 -11.48 -3.71 -6.57
CA ALA A 238 -12.60 -4.30 -5.85
C ALA A 238 -12.88 -3.58 -4.51
N ALA A 239 -11.85 -3.27 -3.72
CA ALA A 239 -11.99 -2.48 -2.50
C ALA A 239 -12.46 -1.05 -2.79
N ALA A 240 -11.93 -0.42 -3.84
CA ALA A 240 -12.34 0.90 -4.30
C ALA A 240 -13.81 0.94 -4.73
N PHE A 241 -14.29 -0.12 -5.39
CA PHE A 241 -15.67 -0.26 -5.84
C PHE A 241 -16.65 -0.32 -4.65
N LEU A 242 -16.28 -1.02 -3.58
CA LEU A 242 -17.10 -1.08 -2.36
C LEU A 242 -17.20 0.28 -1.66
N ARG A 243 -16.12 1.06 -1.67
CA ARG A 243 -16.12 2.44 -1.17
C ARG A 243 -16.99 3.37 -2.03
N ASP A 244 -16.85 3.27 -3.35
CA ASP A 244 -17.64 4.06 -4.31
C ASP A 244 -19.14 3.73 -4.23
N GLY A 245 -19.49 2.45 -4.12
CA GLY A 245 -20.84 1.96 -3.90
C GLY A 245 -21.38 2.14 -2.48
N ALA A 246 -20.73 2.95 -1.64
CA ALA A 246 -21.13 3.29 -0.27
C ALA A 246 -21.34 2.09 0.68
N VAL A 247 -20.69 0.95 0.43
CA VAL A 247 -20.68 -0.20 1.36
C VAL A 247 -19.69 0.05 2.49
N THR A 248 -18.53 0.60 2.15
CA THR A 248 -17.46 0.96 3.10
C THR A 248 -16.95 2.38 2.79
N PRO A 249 -17.76 3.43 2.97
CA PRO A 249 -17.36 4.80 2.64
C PRO A 249 -16.15 5.30 3.45
N ASP A 250 -15.97 4.80 4.69
CA ASP A 250 -14.99 5.33 5.63
C ASP A 250 -13.61 4.65 5.59
N HIS A 251 -13.47 3.53 4.87
CA HIS A 251 -12.20 2.84 4.69
C HIS A 251 -12.17 1.98 3.41
N LEU A 252 -10.98 1.58 2.96
CA LEU A 252 -10.87 0.49 1.98
C LEU A 252 -10.86 -0.84 2.74
N PRO A 253 -11.71 -1.83 2.44
CA PRO A 253 -11.64 -3.12 3.12
C PRO A 253 -10.38 -3.89 2.71
N ALA A 254 -9.76 -4.63 3.64
CA ALA A 254 -8.61 -5.51 3.38
C ALA A 254 -9.03 -6.83 2.72
N LEU A 255 -9.55 -6.76 1.50
CA LEU A 255 -10.10 -7.92 0.80
C LEU A 255 -9.07 -9.05 0.61
N SER A 256 -7.78 -8.72 0.47
CA SER A 256 -6.73 -9.71 0.27
C SER A 256 -6.52 -10.59 1.51
N THR A 257 -6.75 -10.05 2.71
CA THR A 257 -6.74 -10.84 3.95
C THR A 257 -7.83 -11.91 3.96
N GLY A 258 -9.02 -11.56 3.44
CA GLY A 258 -10.09 -12.53 3.26
C GLY A 258 -9.80 -13.56 2.16
N LEU A 259 -9.22 -13.13 1.03
CA LEU A 259 -8.83 -14.04 -0.06
C LEU A 259 -7.79 -15.06 0.40
N ARG A 260 -6.91 -14.68 1.34
CA ARG A 260 -5.95 -15.58 1.99
C ARG A 260 -6.62 -16.64 2.87
N ALA A 261 -7.75 -16.32 3.50
CA ALA A 261 -8.48 -17.25 4.37
C ALA A 261 -9.27 -18.31 3.58
N VAL A 262 -9.62 -18.03 2.32
CA VAL A 262 -10.39 -18.94 1.47
C VAL A 262 -9.46 -19.81 0.59
N PRO A 263 -9.67 -21.15 0.54
CA PRO A 263 -8.85 -22.06 -0.25
C PRO A 263 -8.70 -21.64 -1.72
N ARG A 264 -7.48 -21.77 -2.26
CA ARG A 264 -7.15 -21.38 -3.63
C ARG A 264 -8.00 -22.13 -4.65
N GLU A 265 -8.24 -23.41 -4.42
CA GLU A 265 -8.99 -24.29 -5.32
C GLU A 265 -10.43 -23.79 -5.51
N ARG A 266 -11.04 -23.25 -4.46
CA ARG A 266 -12.40 -22.69 -4.51
C ARG A 266 -12.41 -21.36 -5.26
N ARG A 267 -11.42 -20.50 -5.02
CA ARG A 267 -11.27 -19.21 -5.71
C ARG A 267 -10.97 -19.35 -7.21
N HIS A 268 -10.35 -20.45 -7.60
CA HIS A 268 -10.02 -20.78 -9.00
C HIS A 268 -10.86 -21.94 -9.56
N ALA A 269 -12.04 -22.21 -8.99
CA ALA A 269 -12.92 -23.26 -9.48
C ALA A 269 -13.32 -23.01 -10.95
N ARG A 270 -13.49 -24.07 -11.76
CA ARG A 270 -13.96 -23.92 -13.14
C ARG A 270 -15.38 -23.33 -13.21
N ASN A 271 -16.22 -23.71 -12.26
CA ASN A 271 -17.58 -23.21 -12.14
C ASN A 271 -17.59 -21.77 -11.61
N GLN A 272 -18.14 -20.84 -12.39
CA GLN A 272 -18.22 -19.41 -12.05
C GLN A 272 -18.99 -19.16 -10.75
N THR A 273 -20.12 -19.85 -10.53
CA THR A 273 -20.90 -19.69 -9.29
C THR A 273 -20.09 -20.09 -8.06
N GLN A 274 -19.27 -21.16 -8.15
CA GLN A 274 -18.39 -21.56 -7.05
C GLN A 274 -17.29 -20.53 -6.76
N ARG A 275 -16.70 -19.94 -7.81
CA ARG A 275 -15.72 -18.85 -7.63
C ARG A 275 -16.36 -17.63 -6.98
N LEU A 276 -17.53 -17.19 -7.46
CA LEU A 276 -18.24 -16.05 -6.90
C LEU A 276 -18.64 -16.27 -5.44
N LEU A 277 -19.09 -17.47 -5.07
CA LEU A 277 -19.33 -17.84 -3.67
C LEU A 277 -18.05 -17.75 -2.83
N ALA A 278 -16.91 -18.23 -3.36
CA ALA A 278 -15.62 -18.14 -2.68
C ALA A 278 -15.16 -16.69 -2.49
N LEU A 279 -15.41 -15.80 -3.47
CA LEU A 279 -15.10 -14.37 -3.35
C LEU A 279 -16.00 -13.68 -2.31
N LEU A 280 -17.30 -13.96 -2.29
CA LEU A 280 -18.22 -13.42 -1.29
C LEU A 280 -17.86 -13.90 0.13
N GLU A 281 -17.50 -15.18 0.28
CA GLU A 281 -16.97 -15.72 1.54
C GLU A 281 -15.68 -15.00 1.95
N SER A 282 -14.78 -14.71 1.00
CA SER A 282 -13.56 -13.95 1.28
C SER A 282 -13.86 -12.52 1.77
N PHE A 283 -14.89 -11.86 1.25
CA PHE A 283 -15.28 -10.52 1.71
C PHE A 283 -15.81 -10.56 3.14
N TYR A 284 -16.59 -11.59 3.48
CA TYR A 284 -17.02 -11.85 4.84
C TYR A 284 -15.83 -12.10 5.78
N GLU A 285 -14.90 -12.98 5.41
CA GLU A 285 -13.71 -13.28 6.23
C GLU A 285 -12.81 -12.06 6.42
N ALA A 286 -12.63 -11.23 5.38
CA ALA A 286 -11.91 -9.96 5.48
C ALA A 286 -12.53 -9.03 6.53
N ALA A 287 -13.86 -8.93 6.56
CA ALA A 287 -14.58 -8.12 7.52
C ALA A 287 -14.44 -8.66 8.95
N GLN A 288 -14.57 -9.97 9.15
CA GLN A 288 -14.41 -10.62 10.46
C GLN A 288 -12.99 -10.48 11.01
N ALA A 289 -11.98 -10.71 10.16
CA ALA A 289 -10.57 -10.55 10.54
C ALA A 289 -10.26 -9.09 10.94
N SER A 290 -10.79 -8.13 10.17
CA SER A 290 -10.63 -6.70 10.43
C SER A 290 -11.32 -6.27 11.74
N LEU A 291 -12.52 -6.75 12.02
CA LEU A 291 -13.23 -6.49 13.28
C LEU A 291 -12.44 -7.00 14.49
N LYS A 292 -11.90 -8.23 14.39
CA LYS A 292 -11.10 -8.84 15.46
C LYS A 292 -9.80 -8.07 15.70
N GLU A 293 -9.13 -7.64 14.64
CA GLU A 293 -7.91 -6.83 14.76
C GLU A 293 -8.22 -5.46 15.36
N HIS A 294 -9.31 -4.81 14.95
CA HIS A 294 -9.74 -3.54 15.54
C HIS A 294 -9.96 -3.66 17.06
N ASP A 295 -10.70 -4.68 17.51
CA ASP A 295 -10.94 -4.92 18.94
C ASP A 295 -9.63 -5.19 19.69
N ARG A 296 -8.72 -5.98 19.09
CA ARG A 296 -7.38 -6.24 19.65
C ARG A 296 -6.61 -4.94 19.86
N LEU A 297 -6.59 -4.05 18.86
CA LEU A 297 -5.86 -2.78 18.91
C LEU A 297 -6.46 -1.83 19.94
N PHE A 298 -7.79 -1.74 19.98
CA PHE A 298 -8.49 -0.92 20.94
C PHE A 298 -8.17 -1.35 22.38
N HIS A 299 -8.26 -2.65 22.68
CA HIS A 299 -7.91 -3.18 24.00
C HIS A 299 -6.42 -3.03 24.34
N ALA A 300 -5.53 -3.21 23.36
CA ALA A 300 -4.10 -2.98 23.55
C ALA A 300 -3.82 -1.53 23.95
N ARG A 301 -4.43 -0.56 23.24
CA ARG A 301 -4.33 0.86 23.57
C ARG A 301 -4.85 1.16 24.97
N GLU A 302 -6.07 0.73 25.30
CA GLU A 302 -6.65 0.96 26.63
C GLU A 302 -5.75 0.42 27.74
N ARG A 303 -5.24 -0.81 27.57
CA ARG A 303 -4.33 -1.44 28.54
C ARG A 303 -3.05 -0.64 28.71
N MET A 304 -2.44 -0.16 27.62
CA MET A 304 -1.23 0.66 27.69
C MET A 304 -1.50 2.02 28.34
N MET A 305 -2.59 2.70 27.96
CA MET A 305 -2.96 3.99 28.54
C MET A 305 -3.25 3.89 30.04
N ARG A 306 -3.88 2.79 30.50
CA ARG A 306 -4.08 2.55 31.94
C ARG A 306 -2.76 2.38 32.71
N LYS A 307 -1.70 1.82 32.10
CA LYS A 307 -0.36 1.75 32.74
C LYS A 307 0.31 3.13 32.89
N LEU A 308 -0.22 4.16 32.23
CA LEU A 308 0.32 5.53 32.29
C LEU A 308 -0.34 6.39 33.37
N THR A 309 -1.43 5.93 34.01
CA THR A 309 -2.10 6.70 35.07
C THR A 309 -1.15 6.93 36.25
N GLY A 310 -0.99 8.19 36.67
CA GLY A 310 -0.06 8.57 37.74
C GLY A 310 1.40 8.76 37.32
N ARG A 311 1.74 8.57 36.04
CA ARG A 311 3.05 8.97 35.50
C ARG A 311 3.12 10.49 35.29
N ARG A 312 4.34 11.03 35.24
CA ARG A 312 4.58 12.48 35.04
C ARG A 312 3.93 12.95 33.74
N SER A 313 3.27 14.10 33.78
CA SER A 313 2.65 14.74 32.61
C SER A 313 3.65 15.11 31.50
N SER A 314 4.94 15.23 31.83
CA SER A 314 6.01 15.57 30.89
C SER A 314 6.54 14.36 30.08
N SER A 315 5.93 13.19 30.18
CA SER A 315 6.39 11.97 29.51
C SER A 315 5.78 11.83 28.12
N ARG A 316 6.61 11.50 27.11
CA ARG A 316 6.19 11.18 25.74
C ARG A 316 5.54 9.79 25.57
N LEU A 317 5.21 9.13 26.68
CA LEU A 317 4.64 7.78 26.67
C LEU A 317 3.25 7.71 26.03
N PRO A 318 2.31 8.65 26.27
CA PRO A 318 1.02 8.63 25.58
C PRO A 318 1.18 8.70 24.06
N GLU A 319 2.06 9.56 23.56
CA GLU A 319 2.32 9.68 22.12
C GLU A 319 3.00 8.41 21.56
N LEU A 320 3.88 7.77 22.32
CA LEU A 320 4.45 6.47 21.93
C LEU A 320 3.38 5.37 21.85
N VAL A 321 2.38 5.36 22.75
CA VAL A 321 1.28 4.41 22.69
C VAL A 321 0.49 4.59 21.39
N GLU A 322 0.15 5.83 21.03
CA GLU A 322 -0.56 6.09 19.77
C GLU A 322 0.25 5.62 18.54
N LEU A 323 1.55 5.91 18.50
CA LEU A 323 2.44 5.48 17.42
C LEU A 323 2.52 3.94 17.29
N VAL A 324 2.63 3.24 18.42
CA VAL A 324 2.73 1.77 18.45
C VAL A 324 1.41 1.11 18.08
N VAL A 325 0.28 1.73 18.43
CA VAL A 325 -1.03 1.25 18.03
C VAL A 325 -1.27 1.52 16.54
N SER A 326 -0.80 2.65 16.00
CA SER A 326 -1.01 2.99 14.59
C SER A 326 -0.12 2.21 13.61
N ARG A 327 1.07 1.76 14.04
CA ARG A 327 2.01 1.06 13.16
C ARG A 327 2.25 -0.39 13.55
N PRO A 328 2.29 -1.35 12.58
CA PRO A 328 2.58 -2.74 12.88
C PRO A 328 3.90 -2.94 13.63
N VAL A 329 4.89 -2.14 13.26
CA VAL A 329 6.26 -2.17 13.80
C VAL A 329 6.75 -0.73 13.93
N VAL A 330 7.45 -0.43 15.03
CA VAL A 330 8.04 0.89 15.29
C VAL A 330 9.53 0.71 15.59
N SER A 331 10.40 1.38 14.84
CA SER A 331 11.85 1.39 15.10
C SER A 331 12.26 2.52 16.05
N ALA A 332 13.45 2.42 16.65
CA ALA A 332 13.99 3.52 17.47
C ALA A 332 14.09 4.83 16.69
N ALA A 333 14.47 4.77 15.40
CA ALA A 333 14.53 5.93 14.53
C ALA A 333 13.15 6.55 14.25
N MET A 334 12.09 5.73 14.13
CA MET A 334 10.72 6.23 14.01
C MET A 334 10.30 6.97 15.28
N ILE A 335 10.58 6.42 16.47
CA ILE A 335 10.26 7.08 17.75
C ILE A 335 10.98 8.42 17.86
N VAL A 336 12.27 8.46 17.51
CA VAL A 336 13.07 9.70 17.50
C VAL A 336 12.44 10.74 16.56
N LYS A 337 12.11 10.33 15.33
CA LYS A 337 11.52 11.22 14.31
C LYS A 337 10.16 11.77 14.75
N GLU A 338 9.28 10.91 15.27
CA GLU A 338 7.90 11.29 15.57
C GLU A 338 7.76 12.02 16.91
N LEU A 339 8.54 11.64 17.92
CA LEU A 339 8.42 12.18 19.30
C LEU A 339 9.47 13.23 19.66
N GLY A 340 10.45 13.47 18.78
CA GLY A 340 11.54 14.42 19.01
C GLY A 340 12.45 14.04 20.19
N THR A 341 12.62 12.74 20.45
CA THR A 341 13.43 12.23 21.56
C THR A 341 14.86 11.92 21.15
N THR A 342 15.80 11.78 22.09
CA THR A 342 17.12 11.21 21.79
C THR A 342 17.02 9.70 21.49
N PRO A 343 17.97 9.09 20.77
CA PRO A 343 17.98 7.65 20.51
C PRO A 343 17.93 6.79 21.80
N GLN A 344 18.64 7.20 22.85
CA GLN A 344 18.56 6.54 24.16
C GLN A 344 17.20 6.75 24.82
N GLY A 345 16.61 7.94 24.69
CA GLY A 345 15.26 8.24 25.16
C GLY A 345 14.21 7.34 24.50
N ALA A 346 14.29 7.13 23.18
CA ALA A 346 13.40 6.23 22.46
C ALA A 346 13.44 4.78 22.99
N ILE A 347 14.63 4.23 23.19
CA ILE A 347 14.81 2.88 23.78
C ILE A 347 14.26 2.86 25.21
N GLY A 348 14.52 3.89 26.00
CA GLY A 348 14.01 4.02 27.37
C GLY A 348 12.49 4.05 27.44
N LEU A 349 11.82 4.74 26.53
CA LEU A 349 10.36 4.78 26.43
C LEU A 349 9.78 3.42 25.99
N ALA A 350 10.38 2.78 24.98
CA ALA A 350 9.94 1.47 24.51
C ALA A 350 10.03 0.40 25.61
N ASN A 351 11.13 0.39 26.39
CA ASN A 351 11.31 -0.51 27.52
C ASN A 351 10.28 -0.25 28.62
N GLN A 352 9.92 1.01 28.88
CA GLN A 352 8.91 1.38 29.88
C GLN A 352 7.49 0.92 29.52
N LEU A 353 7.19 0.72 28.23
CA LEU A 353 5.93 0.16 27.75
C LEU A 353 5.96 -1.38 27.61
N GLU A 354 7.11 -2.02 27.87
CA GLU A 354 7.30 -3.48 27.76
C GLU A 354 6.95 -4.00 26.35
N LEU A 355 7.30 -3.24 25.31
CA LEU A 355 7.04 -3.63 23.93
C LEU A 355 7.89 -4.84 23.52
N ARG A 356 7.34 -5.71 22.67
CA ARG A 356 8.07 -6.88 22.17
C ARG A 356 9.06 -6.46 21.10
N GLU A 357 10.34 -6.72 21.32
CA GLU A 357 11.35 -6.58 20.27
C GLU A 357 11.13 -7.65 19.19
N VAL A 358 11.05 -7.20 17.94
CA VAL A 358 10.77 -8.08 16.79
C VAL A 358 12.05 -8.46 16.06
N THR A 359 12.99 -7.52 15.96
CA THR A 359 14.19 -7.66 15.13
C THR A 359 15.30 -8.50 15.78
N GLY A 360 15.26 -8.76 17.08
CA GLY A 360 16.22 -9.59 17.84
C GLY A 360 17.70 -9.20 17.64
N ARG A 361 17.98 -7.99 17.16
CA ARG A 361 19.28 -7.57 16.62
C ARG A 361 19.70 -6.26 17.27
N GLY A 362 20.76 -6.34 18.09
CA GLY A 362 21.19 -5.30 19.03
C GLY A 362 21.10 -3.84 18.55
N ARG A 363 21.72 -3.48 17.41
CA ARG A 363 21.84 -2.09 16.94
C ARG A 363 20.61 -1.53 16.22
N PHE A 364 19.72 -2.38 15.72
CA PHE A 364 18.50 -1.98 14.99
C PHE A 364 17.29 -2.62 15.67
N ARG A 365 16.84 -1.98 16.74
CA ARG A 365 15.67 -2.43 17.49
C ARG A 365 14.40 -1.88 16.86
N ALA A 366 13.48 -2.80 16.57
CA ALA A 366 12.10 -2.47 16.28
C ALA A 366 11.19 -3.26 17.20
N TRP A 367 10.07 -2.64 17.55
CA TRP A 367 9.11 -3.17 18.49
C TRP A 367 7.74 -3.31 17.86
N GLY A 368 7.01 -4.32 18.30
CA GLY A 368 5.61 -4.55 17.98
C GLY A 368 4.78 -4.72 19.24
N MET A 369 3.46 -4.64 19.07
CA MET A 369 2.53 -5.01 20.15
C MET A 369 2.50 -6.51 20.37
N LEU A 370 2.28 -6.92 21.63
CA LEU A 370 2.13 -8.32 22.03
C LEU A 370 0.89 -8.98 21.43
#